data_AF-A0A7S0LVU6-F1
#
_entry.id   AF-A0A7S0LVU6-F1
#
_cell.length_a   1.000
_cell.length_b   1.000
_cell.length_c   1.000
_cell.angle_alpha   90.00
_cell.angle_beta   90.00
_cell.angle_gamma   90.00
#
_symmetry.space_group_name_H-M   'P 1'
#
loop_
_entity.id
_entity.type
_entity.pdbx_description
1 polymer ?
#
loop_
_entity_poly.entity_id
_entity_poly.type
_entity_poly.pdbx_seq_one_letter_code
_entity_poly.pdbx_strand_id
1 'polypeptide(L)'
;FEQEVEDIVKRGVEEDVQADNIAMEVNGRKFAHDKTFGDCSVVIVSSILQSLPAAASRKEAFAGATALIKKWKGLIKKFTRNTADQTRVIHVLESFVVMDQWKAHKLMMPILKALYDEDIVEEDAILDWATDSESSGSAQTKQLCAECKQLIEFLQQDDDDDDDDE
;
A
#
# COMPACT_ATOMS: atom_id res chain seq x y z
N PHE A 1 -3.77 -15.62 13.38
CA PHE A 1 -4.01 -14.98 12.08
C PHE A 1 -2.87 -14.08 11.63
N GLU A 2 -2.68 -12.89 12.20
CA GLU A 2 -1.73 -11.88 11.66
C GLU A 2 -0.30 -12.42 11.59
N GLN A 3 0.22 -12.99 12.69
CA GLN A 3 1.55 -13.61 12.71
C GLN A 3 1.69 -14.74 11.68
N GLU A 4 0.66 -15.56 11.48
CA GLU A 4 0.73 -16.68 10.54
C GLU A 4 0.78 -16.20 9.09
N VAL A 5 0.01 -15.16 8.74
CA VAL A 5 0.04 -14.55 7.41
C VAL A 5 1.39 -13.83 7.20
N GLU A 6 1.89 -13.15 8.22
CA GLU A 6 3.21 -12.51 8.18
C GLU A 6 4.32 -13.54 7.92
N ASP A 7 4.34 -14.66 8.64
CA ASP A 7 5.34 -15.72 8.47
C ASP A 7 5.26 -16.34 7.04
N ILE A 8 4.04 -16.57 6.54
CA ILE A 8 3.81 -17.08 5.18
C ILE A 8 4.38 -16.09 4.14
N VAL A 9 4.09 -14.81 4.28
CA VAL A 9 4.49 -13.77 3.32
C VAL A 9 5.99 -13.53 3.40
N LYS A 10 6.58 -13.41 4.60
CA LYS A 10 8.03 -13.24 4.77
C LYS A 10 8.82 -14.40 4.17
N ARG A 11 8.44 -15.64 4.50
CA ARG A 11 9.02 -16.83 3.86
C ARG A 11 8.84 -16.78 2.34
N GLY A 12 7.66 -16.39 1.86
CA GLY A 12 7.39 -16.24 0.43
C GLY A 12 8.31 -15.24 -0.26
N VAL A 13 8.61 -14.11 0.40
CA VAL A 13 9.56 -13.10 -0.09
C VAL A 13 10.99 -13.62 -0.09
N GLU A 14 11.41 -14.26 1.00
CA GLU A 14 12.77 -14.79 1.21
C GLU A 14 13.11 -15.94 0.26
N GLU A 15 12.17 -16.87 0.06
CA GLU A 15 12.34 -18.07 -0.79
C GLU A 15 11.88 -17.87 -2.24
N ASP A 16 11.42 -16.67 -2.60
CA ASP A 16 10.87 -16.34 -3.93
C ASP A 16 9.71 -17.26 -4.37
N VAL A 17 8.81 -17.56 -3.44
CA VAL A 17 7.65 -18.43 -3.68
C VAL A 17 6.68 -17.76 -4.64
N GLN A 18 6.10 -18.54 -5.57
CA GLN A 18 5.10 -18.02 -6.50
C GLN A 18 3.91 -17.37 -5.76
N ALA A 19 3.52 -16.17 -6.21
CA ALA A 19 2.43 -15.40 -5.61
C ALA A 19 1.11 -16.18 -5.47
N ASP A 20 0.81 -17.08 -6.41
CA ASP A 20 -0.40 -17.93 -6.37
C ASP A 20 -0.37 -18.92 -5.21
N ASN A 21 0.80 -19.48 -4.88
CA ASN A 21 0.96 -20.40 -3.77
C ASN A 21 0.82 -19.65 -2.44
N ILE A 22 1.43 -18.46 -2.31
CA ILE A 22 1.26 -17.59 -1.15
C ILE A 22 -0.22 -17.24 -0.97
N ALA A 23 -0.89 -16.83 -2.06
CA ALA A 23 -2.32 -16.49 -2.02
C ALA A 23 -3.20 -17.67 -1.59
N MET A 24 -2.85 -18.90 -1.97
CA MET A 24 -3.56 -20.10 -1.53
C MET A 24 -3.41 -20.33 -0.02
N GLU A 25 -2.18 -20.22 0.51
CA GLU A 25 -1.92 -20.38 1.95
C GLU A 25 -2.62 -19.29 2.77
N VAL A 26 -2.54 -18.03 2.35
CA VAL A 26 -3.20 -16.89 3.01
C VAL A 26 -4.72 -17.04 2.98
N ASN A 27 -5.31 -17.47 1.85
CA ASN A 27 -6.75 -17.74 1.79
C ASN A 27 -7.18 -18.83 2.79
N GLY A 28 -6.36 -19.87 2.98
CA GLY A 28 -6.60 -20.89 4.01
C GLY A 28 -6.71 -20.27 5.41
N ARG A 29 -5.82 -19.34 5.76
CA ARG A 29 -5.88 -18.60 7.04
C ARG A 29 -7.06 -17.64 7.11
N LYS A 30 -7.36 -16.96 6.00
CA LYS A 30 -8.50 -16.05 5.89
C LYS A 30 -9.80 -16.75 6.26
N PHE A 31 -10.04 -17.94 5.69
CA PHE A 31 -11.25 -18.72 6.00
C PHE A 31 -11.22 -19.34 7.40
N ALA A 32 -10.06 -19.83 7.86
CA ALA A 32 -9.94 -20.41 9.20
C ALA A 32 -10.22 -19.41 10.33
N HIS A 33 -9.96 -18.13 10.11
CA HIS A 33 -10.11 -17.06 11.10
C HIS A 33 -11.26 -16.08 10.80
N ASP A 34 -12.10 -16.36 9.80
CA ASP A 34 -13.20 -15.49 9.37
C ASP A 34 -12.78 -14.03 9.10
N LYS A 35 -11.68 -13.87 8.35
CA LYS A 35 -11.10 -12.57 8.00
C LYS A 35 -11.51 -12.13 6.59
N THR A 36 -11.42 -10.83 6.35
CA THR A 36 -11.72 -10.21 5.04
C THR A 36 -10.49 -10.16 4.13
N PHE A 37 -10.70 -9.80 2.86
CA PHE A 37 -9.59 -9.51 1.95
C PHE A 37 -8.78 -8.30 2.42
N GLY A 38 -9.45 -7.23 2.86
CA GLY A 38 -8.79 -6.07 3.48
C GLY A 38 -7.97 -6.39 4.73
N ASP A 39 -8.39 -7.35 5.56
CA ASP A 39 -7.55 -7.77 6.70
C ASP A 39 -6.28 -8.48 6.24
N CYS A 40 -6.37 -9.26 5.15
CA CYS A 40 -5.21 -9.91 4.55
C CYS A 40 -4.30 -8.91 3.84
N SER A 41 -4.85 -7.95 3.08
CA SER A 41 -4.07 -6.97 2.32
C SER A 41 -3.17 -6.15 3.22
N VAL A 42 -3.68 -5.76 4.40
CA VAL A 42 -2.93 -5.04 5.42
C VAL A 42 -1.68 -5.82 5.84
N VAL A 43 -1.84 -7.09 6.21
CA VAL A 43 -0.72 -7.93 6.67
C VAL A 43 0.24 -8.26 5.53
N ILE A 44 -0.28 -8.56 4.33
CA ILE A 44 0.53 -8.86 3.14
C ILE A 44 1.43 -7.67 2.79
N VAL A 45 0.86 -6.48 2.60
CA VAL A 45 1.64 -5.30 2.18
C VAL A 45 2.64 -4.91 3.26
N SER A 46 2.23 -4.94 4.54
CA SER A 46 3.12 -4.65 5.66
C SER A 46 4.31 -5.61 5.68
N SER A 47 4.07 -6.92 5.53
CA SER A 47 5.13 -7.95 5.54
C SER A 47 6.09 -7.82 4.35
N ILE A 48 5.56 -7.53 3.16
CA ILE A 48 6.38 -7.27 1.96
C ILE A 48 7.29 -6.06 2.20
N LEU A 49 6.72 -4.93 2.63
CA LEU A 49 7.48 -3.70 2.84
C LEU A 49 8.51 -3.82 3.98
N GLN A 50 8.18 -4.53 5.05
CA GLN A 50 9.11 -4.81 6.15
C GLN A 50 10.28 -5.74 5.75
N SER A 51 10.17 -6.44 4.62
CA SER A 51 11.27 -7.22 4.06
C SER A 51 12.32 -6.35 3.37
N LEU A 52 12.09 -5.03 3.26
CA LEU A 52 13.07 -4.08 2.74
C LEU A 52 14.25 -3.94 3.71
N PRO A 53 15.50 -4.27 3.30
CA PRO A 53 16.67 -4.03 4.13
C PRO A 53 16.87 -2.53 4.38
N ALA A 54 17.59 -2.20 5.47
CA ALA A 54 17.99 -0.83 5.76
C ALA A 54 18.67 -0.18 4.56
N ALA A 55 18.24 1.03 4.19
CA ALA A 55 18.80 1.79 3.07
C ALA A 55 19.62 2.97 3.59
N ALA A 56 20.69 3.34 2.88
CA ALA A 56 21.56 4.44 3.28
C ALA A 56 21.03 5.81 2.80
N SER A 57 20.07 5.81 1.88
CA SER A 57 19.49 7.04 1.32
C SER A 57 18.02 6.89 0.95
N ARG A 58 17.33 8.03 0.80
CA ARG A 58 15.97 8.12 0.24
C ARG A 58 15.85 7.40 -1.11
N LYS A 59 16.85 7.57 -1.98
CA LYS A 59 16.84 6.99 -3.33
C LYS A 59 16.85 5.46 -3.27
N GLU A 60 17.69 4.90 -2.41
CA GLU A 60 17.77 3.45 -2.20
C GLU A 60 16.50 2.90 -1.55
N ALA A 61 15.96 3.59 -0.53
CA ALA A 61 14.72 3.20 0.13
C ALA A 61 13.55 3.18 -0.87
N PHE A 62 13.41 4.24 -1.68
CA PHE A 62 12.41 4.32 -2.73
C PHE A 62 12.57 3.22 -3.78
N ALA A 63 13.79 3.02 -4.30
CA ALA A 63 14.05 1.99 -5.32
C ALA A 63 13.76 0.57 -4.79
N GLY A 64 14.12 0.28 -3.53
CA GLY A 64 13.87 -1.02 -2.94
C GLY A 64 12.38 -1.26 -2.65
N ALA A 65 11.68 -0.27 -2.07
CA ALA A 65 10.24 -0.38 -1.82
C ALA A 65 9.45 -0.59 -3.12
N THR A 66 9.74 0.19 -4.15
CA THR A 66 9.08 0.06 -5.47
C THR A 66 9.43 -1.26 -6.16
N ALA A 67 10.65 -1.76 -6.03
CA ALA A 67 11.02 -3.08 -6.55
C ALA A 67 10.21 -4.21 -5.88
N LEU A 68 10.03 -4.15 -4.55
CA LEU A 68 9.20 -5.11 -3.81
C LEU A 68 7.73 -5.02 -4.23
N ILE A 69 7.16 -3.81 -4.29
CA ILE A 69 5.78 -3.58 -4.74
C ILE A 69 5.58 -4.17 -6.13
N LYS A 70 6.45 -3.83 -7.08
CA LYS A 70 6.35 -4.31 -8.46
C LYS A 70 6.49 -5.82 -8.58
N LYS A 71 7.43 -6.42 -7.83
CA LYS A 71 7.62 -7.87 -7.80
C LYS A 71 6.38 -8.59 -7.29
N TRP A 72 5.76 -8.06 -6.24
CA TRP A 72 4.65 -8.71 -5.52
C TRP A 72 3.25 -8.17 -5.88
N LYS A 73 3.13 -7.28 -6.87
CA LYS A 73 1.85 -6.66 -7.26
C LYS A 73 0.75 -7.68 -7.54
N GLY A 74 1.09 -8.81 -8.17
CA GLY A 74 0.12 -9.87 -8.46
C GLY A 74 -0.47 -10.51 -7.20
N LEU A 75 0.29 -10.59 -6.11
CA LEU A 75 -0.22 -11.01 -4.81
C LEU A 75 -1.07 -9.90 -4.18
N ILE A 76 -0.57 -8.67 -4.15
CA ILE A 76 -1.25 -7.53 -3.52
C ILE A 76 -2.64 -7.32 -4.15
N LYS A 77 -2.73 -7.28 -5.48
CA LYS A 77 -3.97 -7.08 -6.24
C LYS A 77 -5.03 -8.17 -6.00
N LYS A 78 -4.64 -9.38 -5.58
CA LYS A 78 -5.60 -10.44 -5.22
C LYS A 78 -6.35 -10.15 -3.92
N PHE A 79 -5.80 -9.29 -3.07
CA PHE A 79 -6.35 -8.97 -1.76
C PHE A 79 -6.81 -7.51 -1.61
N THR A 80 -6.52 -6.64 -2.58
CA THR A 80 -7.06 -5.27 -2.67
C THR A 80 -8.22 -5.21 -3.67
N ARG A 81 -9.39 -5.73 -3.28
CA ARG A 81 -10.47 -6.04 -4.24
C ARG A 81 -11.43 -4.88 -4.52
N ASN A 82 -11.42 -3.86 -3.67
CA ASN A 82 -12.29 -2.69 -3.76
C ASN A 82 -11.57 -1.49 -3.14
N THR A 83 -12.16 -0.31 -3.32
CA THR A 83 -11.67 0.98 -2.80
C THR A 83 -11.34 0.91 -1.31
N ALA A 84 -12.20 0.32 -0.47
CA ALA A 84 -11.95 0.22 0.97
C ALA A 84 -10.71 -0.67 1.30
N ASP A 85 -10.49 -1.76 0.58
CA ASP A 85 -9.28 -2.59 0.73
C ASP A 85 -8.02 -1.83 0.28
N GLN A 86 -8.13 -0.99 -0.76
CA GLN A 86 -7.06 -0.15 -1.28
C GLN A 86 -6.70 0.98 -0.30
N THR A 87 -7.69 1.68 0.25
CA THR A 87 -7.50 2.72 1.29
C THR A 87 -6.77 2.14 2.51
N ARG A 88 -7.11 0.90 2.92
CA ARG A 88 -6.37 0.20 3.98
C ARG A 88 -4.89 -0.01 3.64
N VAL A 89 -4.55 -0.28 2.38
CA VAL A 89 -3.15 -0.38 1.92
C VAL A 89 -2.45 0.97 1.99
N ILE A 90 -3.14 2.08 1.72
CA ILE A 90 -2.58 3.44 1.91
C ILE A 90 -2.24 3.68 3.38
N HIS A 91 -3.09 3.27 4.33
CA HIS A 91 -2.77 3.36 5.76
C HIS A 91 -1.58 2.48 6.19
N VAL A 92 -1.37 1.33 5.55
CA VAL A 92 -0.14 0.54 5.75
C VAL A 92 1.08 1.33 5.30
N LEU A 93 0.99 2.03 4.16
CA LEU A 93 2.06 2.88 3.68
C LEU A 93 2.38 4.01 4.66
N GLU A 94 1.37 4.64 5.27
CA GLU A 94 1.58 5.65 6.32
C GLU A 94 2.42 5.09 7.47
N SER A 95 2.09 3.89 7.94
CA SER A 95 2.82 3.22 9.03
C SER A 95 4.25 2.87 8.62
N PHE A 96 4.45 2.48 7.36
CA PHE A 96 5.76 2.17 6.82
C PHE A 96 6.66 3.40 6.74
N VAL A 97 6.22 4.49 6.10
CA VAL A 97 7.09 5.64 5.81
C VAL A 97 7.51 6.44 7.05
N VAL A 98 6.84 6.24 8.19
CA VAL A 98 7.16 6.90 9.46
C VAL A 98 8.07 6.08 10.37
N MET A 99 8.41 4.84 10.00
CA MET A 99 9.42 4.07 10.74
C MET A 99 10.74 4.86 10.81
N ASP A 100 11.45 4.77 11.93
CA ASP A 100 12.63 5.62 12.21
C ASP A 100 13.69 5.57 11.11
N GLN A 101 13.87 4.40 10.51
CA GLN A 101 14.81 4.19 9.39
C GLN A 101 14.40 4.92 8.08
N TRP A 102 13.12 5.29 7.93
CA TRP A 102 12.57 5.92 6.73
C TRP A 102 12.07 7.34 6.93
N LYS A 103 11.77 7.74 8.17
CA LYS A 103 11.04 8.98 8.50
C LYS A 103 11.66 10.26 7.91
N ALA A 104 12.99 10.30 7.78
CA ALA A 104 13.71 11.44 7.19
C ALA A 104 13.65 11.49 5.65
N HIS A 105 13.15 10.44 4.99
CA HIS A 105 13.22 10.28 3.55
C HIS A 105 11.99 10.78 2.78
N LYS A 106 10.88 11.20 3.42
CA LYS A 106 9.68 11.70 2.71
C LYS A 106 9.25 10.79 1.55
N LEU A 107 8.91 9.55 1.91
CA LEU A 107 8.63 8.46 0.97
C LEU A 107 7.14 8.31 0.63
N MET A 108 6.24 9.05 1.29
CA MET A 108 4.80 8.86 1.13
C MET A 108 4.35 9.03 -0.32
N MET A 109 4.49 10.25 -0.86
CA MET A 109 4.07 10.57 -2.23
C MET A 109 4.70 9.67 -3.30
N PRO A 110 6.03 9.47 -3.37
CA PRO A 110 6.60 8.67 -4.45
C PRO A 110 6.22 7.18 -4.36
N ILE A 111 6.06 6.60 -3.17
CA ILE A 111 5.61 5.21 -3.05
C ILE A 111 4.11 5.08 -3.34
N LEU A 112 3.28 6.05 -2.89
CA LEU A 112 1.86 6.06 -3.21
C LEU A 112 1.63 6.17 -4.72
N LYS A 113 2.39 7.03 -5.40
CA LYS A 113 2.38 7.12 -6.87
C LYS A 113 2.79 5.79 -7.52
N ALA A 114 3.77 5.09 -6.98
CA ALA A 114 4.15 3.78 -7.51
C ALA A 114 3.07 2.69 -7.31
N LEU A 115 2.27 2.77 -6.24
CA LEU A 115 1.10 1.89 -6.07
C LEU A 115 0.02 2.19 -7.12
N TYR A 116 -0.22 3.47 -7.38
CA TYR A 116 -1.14 3.93 -8.43
C TYR A 116 -0.68 3.49 -9.83
N ASP A 117 0.59 3.72 -10.18
CA ASP A 117 1.17 3.36 -11.48
C ASP A 117 1.19 1.85 -11.75
N GLU A 118 1.10 1.02 -10.71
CA GLU A 118 1.04 -0.45 -10.82
C GLU A 118 -0.39 -0.99 -10.66
N ASP A 119 -1.40 -0.11 -10.72
CA ASP A 119 -2.84 -0.41 -10.60
C ASP A 119 -3.16 -1.19 -9.31
N ILE A 120 -2.48 -0.88 -8.20
CA ILE A 120 -2.72 -1.49 -6.89
C ILE A 120 -3.74 -0.68 -6.10
N VAL A 121 -3.66 0.65 -6.19
CA VAL A 121 -4.64 1.59 -5.66
C VAL A 121 -5.12 2.46 -6.82
N GLU A 122 -6.40 2.76 -6.84
CA GLU A 122 -7.04 3.59 -7.86
C GLU A 122 -7.27 4.99 -7.31
N GLU A 123 -7.73 5.88 -8.20
CA GLU A 123 -8.00 7.28 -7.88
C GLU A 123 -8.94 7.45 -6.68
N ASP A 124 -10.10 6.81 -6.73
CA ASP A 124 -11.10 6.81 -5.65
C ASP A 124 -10.49 6.53 -4.29
N ALA A 125 -9.59 5.54 -4.20
CA ALA A 125 -8.99 5.16 -2.93
C ALA A 125 -8.05 6.23 -2.38
N ILE A 126 -7.34 6.95 -3.27
CA ILE A 126 -6.44 8.05 -2.90
C ILE A 126 -7.27 9.28 -2.48
N LEU A 127 -8.34 9.59 -3.20
CA LEU A 127 -9.22 10.73 -2.89
C LEU A 127 -10.04 10.49 -1.62
N ASP A 128 -10.54 9.28 -1.40
CA ASP A 128 -11.19 8.86 -0.15
C ASP A 128 -10.22 9.01 1.04
N TRP A 129 -9.00 8.49 0.90
CA TRP A 129 -7.96 8.65 1.94
C TRP A 129 -7.65 10.12 2.23
N ALA A 130 -7.56 10.96 1.20
CA ALA A 130 -7.31 12.40 1.37
C ALA A 130 -8.45 13.10 2.13
N THR A 131 -9.70 12.77 1.78
CA THR A 131 -10.91 13.29 2.43
C THR A 131 -11.00 12.85 3.90
N ASP A 132 -10.73 11.57 4.17
CA ASP A 132 -10.67 11.01 5.52
C ASP A 132 -9.56 11.66 6.35
N SER A 133 -8.40 11.91 5.74
CA SER A 133 -7.29 12.60 6.37
C SER A 133 -7.67 14.00 6.84
N GLU A 134 -8.39 14.78 6.04
CA GLU A 134 -8.83 16.13 6.41
C GLU A 134 -9.87 16.11 7.55
N SER A 135 -10.89 15.27 7.39
CA SER A 135 -12.07 15.24 8.26
C SER A 135 -11.79 14.60 9.63
N SER A 136 -11.06 13.49 9.65
CA SER A 136 -10.87 12.65 10.85
C SER A 136 -9.44 12.15 11.06
N GLY A 137 -8.53 12.45 10.13
CA GLY A 137 -7.13 12.02 10.19
C GLY A 137 -6.34 12.56 11.38
N SER A 138 -5.37 11.76 11.82
CA SER A 138 -4.39 12.17 12.82
C SER A 138 -3.50 13.31 12.28
N ALA A 139 -2.80 14.02 13.18
CA ALA A 139 -1.82 15.04 12.75
C ALA A 139 -0.74 14.47 11.82
N GLN A 140 -0.35 13.20 12.02
CA GLN A 140 0.60 12.50 11.16
C GLN A 140 -0.01 12.20 9.78
N THR A 141 -1.23 11.67 9.73
CA THR A 141 -1.98 11.41 8.49
C THR A 141 -2.13 12.70 7.68
N LYS A 142 -2.52 13.81 8.33
CA LYS A 142 -2.62 15.14 7.70
C LYS A 142 -1.30 15.62 7.13
N GLN A 143 -0.19 15.42 7.85
CA GLN A 143 1.14 15.75 7.35
C GLN A 143 1.53 14.91 6.13
N LEU A 144 1.28 13.59 6.16
CA LEU A 144 1.58 12.68 5.04
C LEU A 144 0.71 12.99 3.81
N CYS A 145 -0.57 13.32 4.03
CA CYS A 145 -1.47 13.80 2.98
C CYS A 145 -0.96 15.11 2.35
N ALA A 146 -0.46 16.05 3.15
CA ALA A 146 0.16 17.26 2.63
C ALA A 146 1.43 16.99 1.78
N GLU A 147 2.18 15.91 2.05
CA GLU A 147 3.29 15.48 1.18
C GLU A 147 2.80 14.98 -0.19
N CYS A 148 1.57 14.46 -0.27
CA CYS A 148 0.95 13.94 -1.49
C CYS A 148 0.13 14.98 -2.27
N LYS A 149 0.11 16.25 -1.84
CA LYS A 149 -0.74 17.30 -2.42
C LYS A 149 -0.71 17.36 -3.95
N GLN A 150 0.48 17.31 -4.56
CA GLN A 150 0.64 17.38 -6.02
C GLN A 150 0.01 16.17 -6.75
N LEU A 151 0.01 14.99 -6.12
CA LEU A 151 -0.65 13.81 -6.69
C LEU A 151 -2.17 13.94 -6.57
N ILE A 152 -2.66 14.41 -5.42
CA ILE A 152 -4.10 14.58 -5.17
C ILE A 152 -4.68 15.64 -6.11
N GLU A 153 -4.02 16.78 -6.27
CA GLU A 153 -4.45 17.85 -7.20
C GLU A 153 -4.43 17.40 -8.66
N PHE A 154 -3.54 16.49 -9.03
CA PHE A 154 -3.50 15.89 -10.37
C PHE A 154 -4.72 14.99 -10.60
N LEU A 155 -5.01 14.08 -9.67
CA LEU A 155 -6.15 13.17 -9.77
C LEU A 155 -7.49 13.92 -9.80
N GLN A 156 -7.64 14.95 -8.98
CA GLN A 156 -8.86 15.78 -8.97
C GLN A 156 -9.12 16.53 -10.28
N GLN A 157 -8.08 16.83 -11.08
CA GLN A 157 -8.23 17.52 -12.36
C GLN A 157 -8.63 16.56 -13.48
N ASP A 158 -8.17 15.31 -13.43
CA ASP A 158 -8.52 14.31 -14.43
C ASP A 158 -10.02 13.94 -14.35
N ASP A 159 -10.63 14.01 -13.16
CA ASP A 159 -12.07 13.74 -12.92
C ASP A 159 -12.99 14.85 -13.47
N ASP A 160 -12.54 16.12 -13.48
CA ASP A 160 -13.32 17.27 -13.96
C ASP A 160 -13.37 17.38 -15.51
N ASP A 161 -12.42 16.77 -16.24
CA ASP A 161 -12.33 16.83 -17.71
C ASP A 161 -13.22 15.79 -18.43
N ASP A 162 -13.72 14.76 -17.73
CA ASP A 162 -14.59 13.71 -18.29
C ASP A 162 -16.10 14.06 -18.23
N ASP A 163 -16.48 15.15 -17.55
CA ASP A 163 -17.87 15.62 -17.39
C ASP A 163 -18.29 16.73 -18.39
N ASP A 164 -17.41 17.14 -19.32
CA ASP A 164 -17.63 18.26 -20.26
C ASP A 164 -17.91 17.81 -21.72
N ASP A 165 -18.34 16.56 -21.92
CA ASP A 165 -18.69 15.95 -23.23
C ASP A 165 -20.17 15.46 -23.32
N GLU A 166 -21.15 16.26 -22.81
CA GLU A 166 -22.59 16.16 -23.18
C GLU A 166 -23.21 17.49 -23.66
#